data_AF-A0A847N4J1-F1
#
_entry.id   AF-A0A847N4J1-F1
#
_cell.length_a   1.000
_cell.length_b   1.000
_cell.length_c   1.000
_cell.angle_alpha   90.00
_cell.angle_beta   90.00
_cell.angle_gamma   90.00
#
_symmetry.space_group_name_H-M   'P 1'
#
loop_
_entity.id
_entity.type
_entity.pdbx_description
1 polymer ?
#
loop_
_entity_poly.entity_id
_entity_poly.type
_entity_poly.pdbx_seq_one_letter_code
_entity_poly.pdbx_strand_id
1 'polypeptide(L)'
;LYAEHGLGFCALKDGSVVSGASSYYFYPGGIEIEVDTHPEQRRQGLAAACSAKLILTCLQKGLFPSWDAHSKESLQLALRLGYHFDHEYAAYELLTV
;
A
#
# COMPACT_ATOMS: atom_id res chain seq x y z
N LEU A 1 16.17 10.78 1.35
CA LEU A 1 15.52 9.45 1.50
C LEU A 1 13.99 9.59 1.39
N TYR A 2 13.20 9.74 2.45
CA TYR A 2 11.73 9.89 2.28
C TYR A 2 11.32 11.27 1.74
N ALA A 3 11.86 12.36 2.29
CA ALA A 3 11.51 13.72 1.83
C ALA A 3 11.86 14.01 0.36
N GLU A 4 12.75 13.19 -0.23
CA GLU A 4 13.25 13.37 -1.58
C GLU A 4 12.54 12.48 -2.61
N HIS A 5 12.24 11.23 -2.24
CA HIS A 5 11.67 10.24 -3.16
C HIS A 5 10.39 9.58 -2.66
N GLY A 6 10.09 9.71 -1.36
CA GLY A 6 8.93 9.11 -0.74
C GLY A 6 7.64 9.72 -1.25
N LEU A 7 6.61 8.88 -1.33
CA LEU A 7 5.28 9.27 -1.76
C LEU A 7 4.24 8.51 -0.94
N GLY A 8 3.26 9.21 -0.41
CA GLY A 8 2.21 8.58 0.37
C GLY A 8 1.01 9.48 0.60
N PHE A 9 -0.11 8.86 0.94
CA PHE A 9 -1.37 9.51 1.24
C PHE A 9 -1.99 8.84 2.47
N CYS A 10 -2.60 9.65 3.33
CA CYS A 10 -3.31 9.16 4.50
C CYS A 10 -4.75 9.67 4.55
N ALA A 11 -5.63 8.85 5.12
CA ALA A 11 -6.96 9.25 5.53
C ALA A 11 -6.91 9.74 6.98
N LEU A 12 -7.50 10.92 7.21
CA LEU A 12 -7.63 11.51 8.53
C LEU A 12 -9.07 11.38 9.03
N LYS A 13 -9.22 11.10 10.32
CA LYS A 13 -10.48 11.20 11.06
C LYS A 13 -10.20 11.99 12.33
N ASP A 14 -10.91 13.10 12.52
CA ASP A 14 -10.74 13.99 13.67
C ASP A 14 -9.27 14.41 13.89
N GLY A 15 -8.55 14.68 12.79
CA GLY A 15 -7.14 15.06 12.80
C GLY A 15 -6.14 13.91 12.99
N SER A 16 -6.61 12.69 13.24
CA SER A 16 -5.75 11.51 13.44
C SER A 16 -5.65 10.67 12.17
N VAL A 17 -4.46 10.13 11.90
CA VAL A 17 -4.25 9.18 10.80
C VAL A 17 -4.94 7.86 11.12
N VAL A 18 -5.89 7.45 10.27
CA VAL A 18 -6.64 6.20 10.44
C VAL A 18 -6.34 5.16 9.38
N SER A 19 -5.74 5.57 8.26
CA SER A 19 -5.23 4.69 7.20
C SER A 19 -4.19 5.44 6.37
N GLY A 20 -3.27 4.71 5.76
CA GLY A 20 -2.35 5.27 4.78
C GLY A 20 -1.88 4.25 3.77
N ALA A 21 -1.46 4.75 2.62
CA ALA A 21 -0.67 4.02 1.64
C ALA A 21 0.57 4.84 1.32
N SER A 22 1.75 4.22 1.35
CA SER A 22 3.03 4.90 1.19
C SER A 22 4.02 4.06 0.40
N SER A 23 5.08 4.68 -0.10
CA SER A 23 6.26 3.99 -0.60
C SER A 23 7.04 3.38 0.56
N TYR A 24 6.94 2.06 0.73
CA TYR A 24 7.82 1.29 1.62
C TYR A 24 9.28 1.41 1.16
N TYR A 25 9.47 1.27 -0.15
CA TYR A 25 10.75 1.38 -0.81
C TYR A 25 10.60 2.17 -2.11
N PHE A 26 11.68 2.84 -2.52
CA PHE A 26 11.77 3.55 -3.79
C PHE A 26 12.94 2.99 -4.60
N TYR A 27 12.75 2.84 -5.91
CA TYR A 27 13.79 2.46 -6.84
C TYR A 27 13.63 3.24 -8.16
N PRO A 28 14.67 3.29 -9.02
CA PRO A 28 14.55 3.96 -10.31
C PRO A 28 13.38 3.41 -11.12
N GLY A 29 12.37 4.27 -11.35
CA GLY A 29 11.17 3.92 -12.11
C GLY A 29 10.01 3.35 -11.30
N GLY A 30 10.09 3.23 -9.96
CA GLY A 30 8.96 2.71 -9.18
C GLY A 30 9.08 2.80 -7.67
N ILE A 31 8.05 2.29 -6.99
CA ILE A 31 7.98 2.14 -5.54
C ILE A 31 7.44 0.77 -5.18
N GLU A 32 7.77 0.29 -3.98
CA GLU A 32 7.02 -0.78 -3.31
C GLU A 32 5.97 -0.15 -2.40
N ILE A 33 4.71 -0.59 -2.50
CA ILE A 33 3.59 -0.03 -1.73
C ILE A 33 3.48 -0.71 -0.37
N GLU A 34 3.33 0.09 0.69
CA GLU A 34 2.83 -0.34 2.01
C GLU A 34 1.47 0.27 2.26
N VAL A 35 0.55 -0.51 2.85
CA VAL A 35 -0.80 -0.05 3.20
C VAL A 35 -1.18 -0.47 4.61
N ASP A 36 -1.50 0.52 5.44
CA ASP A 36 -1.94 0.31 6.81
C ASP A 36 -3.31 0.93 7.07
N THR A 37 -4.05 0.31 8.00
CA THR A 37 -5.32 0.85 8.50
C THR A 37 -5.46 0.48 9.97
N HIS A 38 -5.75 1.51 10.79
CA HIS A 38 -6.02 1.34 12.21
C HIS A 38 -7.10 0.26 12.41
N PRO A 39 -6.90 -0.73 13.30
CA PRO A 39 -7.78 -1.90 13.41
C PRO A 39 -9.28 -1.56 13.52
N GLU A 40 -9.61 -0.57 14.33
CA GLU A 40 -11.00 -0.10 14.54
C GLU A 40 -11.59 0.66 13.35
N GLN A 41 -10.77 1.07 12.38
CA GLN A 41 -11.18 1.83 11.19
C GLN A 41 -11.17 0.97 9.91
N ARG A 42 -10.94 -0.34 10.03
CA ARG A 42 -10.94 -1.28 8.90
C ARG A 42 -12.35 -1.46 8.31
N ARG A 43 -12.39 -2.02 7.10
CA ARG A 43 -13.63 -2.35 6.35
C ARG A 43 -14.52 -1.15 5.96
N GLN A 44 -13.99 0.06 6.06
CA GLN A 44 -14.67 1.31 5.63
C GLN A 44 -14.19 1.81 4.24
N GLY A 45 -13.35 1.04 3.54
CA GLY A 45 -12.80 1.43 2.22
C GLY A 45 -11.58 2.37 2.27
N LEU A 46 -11.09 2.72 3.46
CA LEU A 46 -9.98 3.68 3.65
C LEU A 46 -8.67 3.22 2.98
N ALA A 47 -8.29 1.96 3.16
CA ALA A 47 -7.12 1.37 2.52
C ALA A 47 -7.20 1.49 0.98
N ALA A 48 -8.36 1.17 0.40
CA ALA A 48 -8.58 1.27 -1.04
C ALA A 48 -8.49 2.71 -1.54
N ALA A 49 -9.06 3.66 -0.81
CA ALA A 49 -9.00 5.08 -1.16
C ALA A 49 -7.56 5.62 -1.15
N CYS A 50 -6.78 5.34 -0.09
CA CYS A 50 -5.39 5.77 0.00
C CYS A 50 -4.53 5.12 -1.09
N SER A 51 -4.70 3.81 -1.29
CA SER A 51 -3.97 3.03 -2.29
C SER A 51 -4.26 3.50 -3.71
N ALA A 52 -5.53 3.68 -4.06
CA ALA A 52 -5.91 4.20 -5.38
C ALA A 52 -5.30 5.58 -5.64
N LYS A 53 -5.28 6.45 -4.63
CA LYS A 53 -4.66 7.77 -4.75
C LYS A 53 -3.14 7.67 -4.96
N LEU A 54 -2.47 6.77 -4.25
CA LEU A 54 -1.04 6.51 -4.42
C LEU A 54 -0.74 5.98 -5.83
N ILE A 55 -1.44 4.93 -6.26
CA ILE A 55 -1.29 4.31 -7.58
C ILE A 55 -1.46 5.35 -8.69
N LEU A 56 -2.56 6.12 -8.67
CA LEU A 56 -2.81 7.15 -9.68
C LEU A 56 -1.70 8.21 -9.70
N THR A 57 -1.16 8.56 -8.54
CA THR A 57 -0.05 9.54 -8.44
C THR A 57 1.26 8.96 -8.98
N CYS A 58 1.54 7.67 -8.73
CA CYS A 58 2.67 6.98 -9.34
C CYS A 58 2.57 6.98 -10.87
N LEU A 59 1.41 6.59 -11.41
CA LEU A 59 1.17 6.55 -12.86
C LEU A 59 1.34 7.94 -13.50
N GLN A 60 0.84 9.00 -12.86
CA GLN A 60 1.05 10.38 -13.32
C GLN A 60 2.52 10.81 -13.33
N LYS A 61 3.33 10.26 -12.44
CA LYS A 61 4.77 10.54 -12.33
C LYS A 61 5.63 9.58 -13.18
N GLY A 62 5.02 8.66 -13.92
CA GLY A 62 5.75 7.62 -14.66
C GLY A 62 6.44 6.60 -13.77
N LEU A 63 5.95 6.40 -12.55
CA LEU A 63 6.46 5.41 -11.60
C LEU A 63 5.58 4.17 -11.62
N PHE A 64 6.20 2.99 -11.61
CA PHE A 64 5.53 1.72 -11.40
C PHE A 64 5.19 1.54 -9.92
N PRO A 65 3.90 1.39 -9.56
CA PRO A 65 3.48 1.12 -8.20
C PRO A 65 3.52 -0.40 -7.95
N SER A 66 4.66 -0.93 -7.53
CA SER A 66 4.79 -2.35 -7.16
C SER A 66 3.93 -2.68 -5.93
N TRP A 67 3.41 -3.90 -5.91
CA TRP A 67 2.58 -4.40 -4.82
C TRP A 67 2.88 -5.87 -4.58
N ASP A 68 3.51 -6.16 -3.45
CA ASP A 68 3.70 -7.52 -2.95
C ASP A 68 2.73 -7.81 -1.79
N ALA A 69 1.84 -8.80 -1.98
CA ALA A 69 0.72 -9.02 -1.08
C ALA A 69 1.12 -9.88 0.13
N HIS A 70 1.38 -9.25 1.27
CA HIS A 70 1.70 -9.93 2.53
C HIS A 70 0.60 -10.90 3.04
N SER A 71 -0.67 -10.65 2.70
CA SER A 71 -1.80 -11.51 3.12
C SER A 71 -2.86 -11.68 2.03
N LYS A 72 -3.78 -12.62 2.21
CA LYS A 72 -4.92 -12.81 1.30
C LYS A 72 -5.83 -11.58 1.25
N GLU A 73 -5.98 -10.83 2.34
CA GLU A 73 -6.72 -9.57 2.38
C GLU A 73 -6.01 -8.49 1.56
N SER A 74 -4.67 -8.42 1.64
CA SER A 74 -3.86 -7.52 0.80
C SER A 74 -4.00 -7.89 -0.68
N LEU A 75 -3.95 -9.19 -1.01
CA LEU A 75 -4.16 -9.67 -2.38
C LEU A 75 -5.54 -9.26 -2.92
N GLN A 76 -6.61 -9.42 -2.14
CA GLN A 76 -7.95 -9.00 -2.57
C GLN A 76 -8.06 -7.49 -2.78
N LEU A 77 -7.34 -6.70 -1.98
CA LEU A 77 -7.25 -5.25 -2.18
C LEU A 77 -6.52 -4.93 -3.50
N ALA A 78 -5.37 -5.56 -3.75
CA ALA A 78 -4.60 -5.38 -4.98
C ALA A 78 -5.42 -5.76 -6.22
N LEU A 79 -6.08 -6.93 -6.22
CA LEU A 79 -6.94 -7.37 -7.32
C LEU A 79 -8.05 -6.34 -7.62
N ARG A 80 -8.68 -5.80 -6.58
CA ARG A 80 -9.71 -4.76 -6.73
C ARG A 80 -9.16 -3.46 -7.33
N LEU A 81 -7.89 -3.16 -7.12
CA LEU A 81 -7.20 -1.98 -7.64
C LEU A 81 -6.61 -2.19 -9.04
N GLY A 82 -6.81 -3.37 -9.65
CA GLY A 82 -6.41 -3.68 -11.02
C GLY A 82 -5.09 -4.44 -11.15
N TYR A 83 -4.48 -4.87 -10.03
CA TYR A 83 -3.37 -5.81 -10.08
C TYR A 83 -3.86 -7.20 -10.46
N HIS A 84 -2.97 -8.01 -11.03
CA HIS A 84 -3.23 -9.42 -11.31
C HIS A 84 -2.37 -10.28 -10.39
N PHE A 85 -2.93 -11.40 -9.94
CA PHE A 85 -2.16 -12.40 -9.22
C PHE A 85 -1.15 -13.06 -10.17
N ASP A 86 0.12 -13.10 -9.76
CA ASP A 86 1.19 -13.79 -10.48
C ASP A 86 1.35 -15.21 -9.93
N HIS A 87 1.92 -15.35 -8.74
CA HIS A 87 2.10 -16.62 -8.04
C HIS A 87 2.17 -16.43 -6.53
N GLU A 88 2.06 -17.53 -5.79
CA GLU A 88 2.38 -17.57 -4.36
C GLU A 88 3.83 -17.98 -4.15
N TYR A 89 4.41 -17.54 -3.05
CA TYR A 89 5.76 -17.91 -2.65
C TYR A 89 5.83 -18.19 -1.15
N ALA A 90 6.81 -19.00 -0.74
CA ALA A 90 7.04 -19.27 0.67
C ALA A 90 7.74 -18.07 1.34
N ALA A 91 7.14 -17.55 2.40
CA ALA A 91 7.72 -16.57 3.30
C ALA A 91 7.82 -17.17 4.72
N TYR A 92 8.81 -16.73 5.49
CA TYR A 92 9.05 -17.22 6.86
C TYR A 92 9.16 -16.04 7.81
N GLU A 93 8.49 -16.13 8.95
CA GLU A 93 8.56 -15.14 10.02
C GLU A 93 8.93 -15.83 11.33
N LEU A 94 9.67 -15.12 12.18
CA LEU A 94 9.93 -15.55 13.55
C LEU A 94 8.72 -15.18 14.41
N LEU A 95 8.01 -16.20 14.91
CA LEU A 95 6.99 -16.00 15.93
C LEU A 95 7.70 -15.70 17.25
N THR A 96 7.69 -14.44 17.67
CA THR A 96 8.04 -14.09 19.04
C THR A 96 6.80 -14.32 19.91
N VAL A 97 6.94 -15.25 20.86
CA VAL A 97 5.91 -15.62 21.84
C VAL A 97 5.93 -14.64 23.00
#